data_AF-A0A0S8HZ77-F1
#
_entry.id   AF-A0A0S8HZ77-F1
#
_cell.length_a   1.000
_cell.length_b   1.000
_cell.length_c   1.000
_cell.angle_alpha   90.00
_cell.angle_beta   90.00
_cell.angle_gamma   90.00
#
_symmetry.space_group_name_H-M   'P 1'
#
loop_
_entity.id
_entity.type
_entity.pdbx_description
1 polymer ?
#
loop_
_entity_poly.entity_id
_entity_poly.type
_entity_poly.pdbx_seq_one_letter_code
_entity_poly.pdbx_strand_id
1 'polypeptide(L)'
;MNHRGKEVLYLVGTAVIEASCCGTWGCGFIKVPGYIREWKKGRNEAGRPVSKVERIDTQDRQREIQDLLRERHPGFSQVEFL
;
A
#
# COMPACT_ATOMS: atom_id res chain seq x y z
N MET A 1 -6.13 6.49 -2.27
CA MET A 1 -6.57 6.77 -3.67
C MET A 1 -8.00 6.28 -3.87
N ASN A 2 -8.79 6.83 -4.78
CA ASN A 2 -10.13 6.29 -5.06
C ASN A 2 -10.05 5.11 -6.04
N HIS A 3 -10.79 4.05 -5.75
CA HIS A 3 -11.02 2.92 -6.65
C HIS A 3 -12.48 2.48 -6.50
N ARG A 4 -13.26 2.54 -7.59
CA ARG A 4 -14.70 2.19 -7.62
C ARG A 4 -15.52 2.88 -6.51
N GLY A 5 -15.23 4.15 -6.24
CA GLY A 5 -15.92 4.94 -5.22
C GLY A 5 -15.48 4.65 -3.78
N LYS A 6 -14.53 3.74 -3.55
CA LYS A 6 -13.94 3.46 -2.23
C LYS A 6 -12.53 4.04 -2.14
N GLU A 7 -12.13 4.52 -0.96
CA GLU A 7 -10.76 4.95 -0.74
C GLU A 7 -9.85 3.79 -0.35
N VAL A 8 -8.77 3.58 -1.09
CA VAL A 8 -7.71 2.61 -0.81
C VAL A 8 -6.62 3.27 0.03
N LEU A 9 -6.29 2.65 1.16
CA LEU A 9 -5.11 2.94 1.95
C LEU A 9 -3.93 2.13 1.42
N TYR A 10 -2.80 2.80 1.19
CA TYR A 10 -1.54 2.16 0.83
C TYR A 10 -0.36 2.96 1.37
N LEU A 11 0.77 2.27 1.55
CA LEU A 11 2.05 2.84 1.95
C LEU A 11 3.04 2.63 0.82
N VAL A 12 3.73 3.69 0.40
CA VAL A 12 4.89 3.60 -0.51
C VAL A 12 6.14 3.66 0.34
N GLY A 13 7.04 2.71 0.16
CA GLY A 13 8.28 2.60 0.92
C GLY A 13 9.45 2.20 0.04
N THR A 14 10.65 2.58 0.47
CA THR A 14 11.90 2.17 -0.17
C THR A 14 12.79 1.56 0.90
N ALA A 15 13.28 0.35 0.65
CA ALA A 15 14.37 -0.22 1.42
C ALA A 15 15.68 0.20 0.74
N VAL A 16 16.55 0.89 1.48
CA VAL A 16 17.92 1.17 1.03
C VAL A 16 18.78 -0.02 1.43
N ILE A 17 19.55 -0.55 0.48
CA ILE A 17 20.39 -1.73 0.70
C ILE A 17 21.84 -1.29 0.48
N GLU A 18 22.64 -1.28 1.55
CA GLU A 18 24.04 -0.84 1.51
C GLU A 18 24.94 -1.79 0.71
N ALA A 19 24.60 -3.08 0.66
CA ALA A 19 25.28 -4.09 -0.15
C ALA A 19 24.27 -4.86 -1.00
N SER A 20 23.92 -4.32 -2.17
CA SER A 20 22.99 -4.98 -3.10
C SER A 20 23.72 -6.03 -3.95
N CYS A 21 23.11 -7.20 -4.15
CA CYS A 21 23.66 -8.25 -5.01
C CYS A 21 23.48 -7.96 -6.52
N CYS A 22 22.66 -6.96 -6.87
CA CYS A 22 22.21 -6.69 -8.23
C CYS A 22 22.45 -5.24 -8.71
N GLY A 23 23.22 -4.44 -7.96
CA GLY A 23 23.68 -3.11 -8.39
C GLY A 23 22.68 -1.96 -8.21
N THR A 24 21.41 -2.23 -7.88
CA THR A 24 20.43 -1.20 -7.50
C THR A 24 20.47 -0.99 -5.99
N TRP A 25 20.82 0.22 -5.54
CA TRP A 25 21.00 0.62 -4.14
C TRP A 25 19.73 0.61 -3.27
N GLY A 26 18.59 0.16 -3.80
CA GLY A 26 17.35 0.04 -3.04
C GLY A 26 16.23 -0.70 -3.77
N CYS A 27 15.20 -1.08 -3.01
CA CYS A 27 14.00 -1.74 -3.49
C CYS A 27 12.76 -0.95 -3.08
N GLY A 28 12.00 -0.47 -4.07
CA GLY A 28 10.72 0.21 -3.85
C GLY A 28 9.57 -0.79 -3.73
N PHE A 29 8.74 -0.64 -2.70
CA PHE A 29 7.57 -1.47 -2.47
C PHE A 29 6.35 -0.65 -2.05
N ILE A 30 5.17 -1.21 -2.31
CA ILE A 30 3.88 -0.64 -1.91
C ILE A 30 3.12 -1.69 -1.11
N LYS A 31 2.67 -1.35 0.09
CA LYS A 31 1.78 -2.20 0.90
C LYS A 31 0.35 -1.66 0.86
N VAL A 32 -0.63 -2.52 0.64
CA VAL A 32 -2.05 -2.18 0.52
C VAL A 32 -2.85 -2.87 1.63
N PRO A 33 -3.07 -2.21 2.78
CA PRO A 33 -3.96 -2.73 3.83
C PRO A 33 -5.42 -2.93 3.40
N GLY A 34 -5.91 -2.09 2.49
CA GLY A 34 -7.24 -2.24 1.89
C GLY A 34 -8.07 -0.95 1.83
N TYR A 35 -9.39 -1.10 1.73
CA TYR A 35 -10.31 0.03 1.65
C TYR A 35 -10.56 0.66 3.02
N ILE A 36 -10.47 1.98 3.12
CA ILE A 36 -10.77 2.72 4.36
C ILE A 36 -12.27 2.60 4.64
N ARG A 37 -12.61 2.07 5.82
CA ARG A 37 -13.97 2.06 6.37
C ARG A 37 -14.16 3.17 7.40
N GLU A 38 -13.16 3.40 8.24
CA GLU A 38 -13.14 4.51 9.21
C GLU A 38 -11.73 5.10 9.27
N TRP A 39 -11.59 6.38 8.95
CA TRP A 39 -10.29 7.05 8.94
C TRP A 39 -9.95 7.66 10.29
N LYS A 40 -8.86 7.21 10.93
CA LYS A 40 -8.31 7.75 12.18
C LYS A 40 -9.37 8.00 13.28
N LYS A 41 -10.41 7.16 13.33
CA LYS A 41 -11.59 7.37 14.19
C LYS A 41 -11.32 7.04 15.67
N GLY A 42 -10.19 6.41 15.99
CA GLY A 42 -9.81 6.09 17.36
C GLY A 42 -8.30 6.21 17.59
N ARG A 43 -7.88 5.93 18.82
CA ARG A 43 -6.47 5.82 19.21
C ARG A 43 -6.23 4.46 19.86
N ASN A 44 -5.05 3.89 19.66
CA ASN A 44 -4.61 2.72 20.43
C ASN A 44 -4.10 3.13 21.82
N GLU A 45 -3.70 2.15 22.62
CA GLU A 45 -3.18 2.34 23.99
C GLU A 45 -1.99 3.30 24.04
N ALA A 46 -1.17 3.34 22.99
CA ALA A 46 -0.04 4.25 22.85
C ALA A 46 -0.46 5.65 22.31
N GLY A 47 -1.76 5.95 22.27
CA GLY A 47 -2.29 7.21 21.77
C GLY A 47 -2.18 7.43 20.26
N ARG A 48 -1.78 6.42 19.47
CA ARG A 48 -1.60 6.56 18.01
C ARG A 48 -2.94 6.40 17.28
N PRO A 49 -3.23 7.21 16.25
CA PRO A 49 -4.49 7.12 15.53
C PRO A 49 -4.64 5.78 14.81
N VAL A 50 -5.84 5.20 14.83
CA VAL A 50 -6.18 3.91 14.22
C VAL A 50 -7.28 4.09 13.19
N SER A 51 -7.10 3.46 12.03
CA SER A 51 -8.10 3.39 10.96
C SER A 51 -8.63 1.96 10.84
N LYS A 52 -9.92 1.80 10.53
CA LYS A 52 -10.48 0.50 10.14
C LYS A 52 -10.43 0.37 8.62
N VAL A 53 -9.94 -0.77 8.15
CA VAL A 53 -9.85 -1.10 6.73
C VAL A 53 -10.57 -2.41 6.43
N GLU A 54 -11.13 -2.50 5.23
CA GLU A 54 -11.66 -3.73 4.65
C GLU A 54 -10.61 -4.31 3.69
N ARG A 55 -10.23 -5.57 3.89
CA ARG A 55 -9.28 -6.28 3.01
C ARG A 55 -9.81 -6.36 1.57
N ILE A 56 -8.89 -6.40 0.62
CA ILE A 56 -9.20 -6.56 -0.80
C ILE A 56 -8.95 -8.01 -1.16
N ASP A 57 -9.99 -8.83 -1.14
CA ASP A 57 -9.95 -10.29 -1.29
C ASP A 57 -9.96 -10.78 -2.75
N THR A 58 -10.61 -10.01 -3.63
CA THR A 58 -10.83 -10.41 -5.02
C THR A 58 -9.60 -10.11 -5.87
N GLN A 59 -9.09 -11.10 -6.60
CA GLN A 59 -7.92 -10.94 -7.47
C GLN A 59 -8.10 -9.85 -8.54
N ASP A 60 -9.30 -9.72 -9.12
CA ASP A 60 -9.59 -8.68 -10.12
C ASP A 60 -9.42 -7.27 -9.54
N ARG A 61 -9.93 -7.04 -8.32
CA ARG A 61 -9.78 -5.77 -7.62
C ARG A 61 -8.32 -5.49 -7.28
N GLN A 62 -7.58 -6.51 -6.84
CA GLN A 62 -6.15 -6.38 -6.57
C GLN A 62 -5.39 -6.00 -7.85
N ARG A 63 -5.66 -6.66 -8.98
CA ARG A 63 -5.03 -6.36 -10.27
C ARG A 63 -5.29 -4.93 -10.71
N GLU A 64 -6.55 -4.48 -10.70
CA GLU A 64 -6.90 -3.11 -11.08
C GLU A 64 -6.20 -2.07 -10.20
N ILE A 65 -6.13 -2.31 -8.89
CA ILE A 65 -5.42 -1.43 -7.95
C ILE A 65 -3.92 -1.47 -8.21
N GLN A 66 -3.35 -2.63 -8.48
CA GLN A 66 -1.94 -2.78 -8.79
C GLN A 66 -1.56 -2.00 -10.06
N ASP A 67 -2.39 -2.04 -11.10
CA ASP A 67 -2.16 -1.29 -12.33
C ASP A 67 -2.20 0.22 -12.09
N LEU A 68 -3.20 0.71 -11.34
CA LEU A 68 -3.28 2.11 -10.91
C LEU A 68 -2.08 2.56 -10.06
N LEU A 69 -1.59 1.69 -9.17
CA LEU A 69 -0.43 1.99 -8.33
C LEU A 69 0.87 2.04 -9.13
N ARG A 70 1.04 1.16 -10.12
CA ARG A 70 2.22 1.15 -11.01
C ARG A 70 2.27 2.36 -11.92
N GLU A 71 1.12 2.77 -12.45
CA GLU A 71 1.01 4.00 -13.23
C GLU A 71 1.34 5.23 -12.38
N ARG A 72 0.82 5.27 -11.15
CA ARG A 72 1.03 6.40 -10.23
C ARG A 72 2.45 6.47 -9.65
N HIS A 73 3.10 5.32 -9.44
CA HIS A 73 4.41 5.20 -8.82
C HIS A 73 5.38 4.40 -9.71
N PRO A 74 5.86 4.99 -10.82
CA PRO A 74 6.84 4.35 -11.69
C PRO A 74 8.09 3.94 -10.89
N GLY A 75 8.61 2.75 -11.16
CA GLY A 75 9.79 2.20 -10.45
C GLY A 75 9.48 1.43 -9.16
N PHE A 76 8.23 1.47 -8.66
CA PHE A 76 7.78 0.66 -7.53
C PHE A 76 6.99 -0.55 -8.04
N SER A 77 7.72 -1.63 -8.37
CA SER A 77 7.13 -2.82 -9.00
C SER A 77 6.48 -3.79 -8.02
N GLN A 78 6.96 -3.81 -6.77
CA GLN A 78 6.48 -4.70 -5.72
C GLN A 78 5.24 -4.12 -5.03
N VAL A 79 4.08 -4.74 -5.24
CA VAL A 79 2.83 -4.40 -4.55
C VAL A 79 2.38 -5.61 -3.73
N GLU A 80 2.16 -5.40 -2.43
CA GLU A 80 1.76 -6.42 -1.46
C GLU A 80 0.39 -6.06 -0.88
N PHE A 81 -0.60 -6.94 -1.04
CA PHE A 81 -1.91 -6.83 -0.40
C PHE A 81 -1.90 -7.56 0.94
N LEU A 82 -2.26 -6.87 2.03
CA LEU A 82 -2.14 -7.39 3.40
C LEU A 82 -3.36 -8.18 3.86
#